data_AF-H7EI07-F1
#
_entry.id   AF-H7EI07-F1
#
_cell.length_a   1.000
_cell.length_b   1.000
_cell.length_c   1.000
_cell.angle_alpha   90.00
_cell.angle_beta   90.00
_cell.angle_gamma   90.00
#
_symmetry.space_group_name_H-M   'P 1'
#
loop_
_entity.id
_entity.type
_entity.pdbx_description
1 polymer ?
#
loop_
_entity_poly.entity_id
_entity_poly.type
_entity_poly.pdbx_seq_one_letter_code
_entity_poly.pdbx_strand_id
1 'polypeptide(L)'
;MEENDIGISSGENHFDKIKLLNSIANALASFGVDCGNATLMDFIDMNCGAIPDGAYSSVVDSGAEMQFLSLYTQTAEMRFAFAVTQLLKMSGKFMNPIEKFCFDTGKSLEVGEIASVGEAFSAFDSIVLDGLPGEVTRKIESQSDDAITWRKVCDTHEKAWARAGGDEKIYYVMLRSFVGGILSASKIEFDTDGETFTLKKSAS
;
A
#
# COMPACT_ATOMS: atom_id res chain seq x y z
N MET A 1 33.88 6.40 7.86
CA MET A 1 32.82 5.42 7.55
C MET A 1 31.56 6.05 8.08
N GLU A 2 30.87 6.79 7.22
CA GLU A 2 29.55 7.30 7.52
C GLU A 2 28.60 6.10 7.40
N GLU A 3 27.93 5.77 8.50
CA GLU A 3 26.75 4.93 8.45
C GLU A 3 25.74 5.65 7.57
N ASN A 4 25.45 5.07 6.40
CA ASN A 4 24.29 5.46 5.63
C ASN A 4 23.07 5.25 6.54
N ASP A 5 22.46 6.35 6.95
CA ASP A 5 21.20 6.38 7.67
C ASP A 5 20.11 5.94 6.67
N ILE A 6 19.95 4.61 6.53
CA ILE A 6 18.93 4.01 5.69
C ILE A 6 17.61 4.19 6.44
N GLY A 7 16.95 5.32 6.16
CA GLY A 7 15.55 5.64 6.42
C GLY A 7 14.81 4.70 7.36
N ILE A 8 15.04 4.86 8.67
CA ILE A 8 14.05 4.41 9.64
C ILE A 8 12.84 5.32 9.40
N SER A 9 11.81 4.79 8.73
CA SER A 9 10.49 5.40 8.71
C SER A 9 10.15 5.79 10.14
N SER A 10 10.03 7.08 10.42
CA SER A 10 9.53 7.54 11.71
C SER A 10 8.20 6.84 11.99
N GLY A 11 7.88 6.56 13.26
CA GLY A 11 6.59 5.95 13.61
C GLY A 11 5.40 6.72 13.04
N GLU A 12 5.56 8.05 12.90
CA GLU A 12 4.61 8.94 12.23
C GLU A 12 4.46 8.65 10.74
N ASN A 13 5.55 8.59 9.97
CA ASN A 13 5.47 8.24 8.54
C ASN A 13 4.85 6.85 8.34
N HIS A 14 5.18 5.88 9.21
CA HIS A 14 4.56 4.55 9.15
C HIS A 14 3.05 4.61 9.39
N PHE A 15 2.62 5.39 10.37
CA PHE A 15 1.21 5.59 10.66
C PHE A 15 0.46 6.32 9.53
N ASP A 16 1.13 7.20 8.79
CA ASP A 16 0.55 7.81 7.59
C ASP A 16 0.31 6.78 6.47
N LYS A 17 1.24 5.84 6.25
CA LYS A 17 1.04 4.72 5.31
C LYS A 17 -0.15 3.84 5.72
N ILE A 18 -0.28 3.55 7.01
CA ILE A 18 -1.42 2.83 7.59
C ILE A 18 -2.73 3.57 7.29
N LYS A 19 -2.80 4.87 7.57
CA LYS A 19 -3.99 5.70 7.31
C LYS A 19 -4.34 5.77 5.83
N LEU A 20 -3.34 5.84 4.96
CA LEU A 20 -3.54 5.85 3.51
C LEU A 20 -4.13 4.54 3.00
N LEU A 21 -3.57 3.39 3.37
CA LEU A 21 -4.14 2.10 2.97
C LEU A 21 -5.57 1.92 3.51
N ASN A 22 -5.81 2.39 4.74
CA ASN A 22 -7.15 2.37 5.33
C ASN A 22 -8.14 3.29 4.62
N SER A 23 -7.72 4.49 4.18
CA SER A 23 -8.60 5.39 3.44
C SER A 23 -9.01 4.80 2.09
N ILE A 24 -8.08 4.12 1.41
CA ILE A 24 -8.35 3.35 0.19
C ILE A 24 -9.39 2.26 0.48
N ALA A 25 -9.19 1.47 1.55
CA ALA A 25 -10.13 0.43 1.94
C ALA A 25 -11.54 0.98 2.22
N ASN A 26 -11.64 2.10 2.94
CA ASN A 26 -12.90 2.75 3.26
C ASN A 26 -13.62 3.29 2.01
N ALA A 27 -12.86 3.87 1.07
CA ALA A 27 -13.43 4.38 -0.17
C ALA A 27 -13.94 3.24 -1.08
N LEU A 28 -13.22 2.12 -1.16
CA LEU A 28 -13.67 0.91 -1.85
C LEU A 28 -14.92 0.31 -1.19
N ALA A 29 -14.97 0.27 0.14
CA ALA A 29 -16.15 -0.19 0.88
C ALA A 29 -17.36 0.71 0.59
N SER A 30 -17.16 2.02 0.56
CA SER A 30 -18.20 3.01 0.23
C SER A 30 -18.71 2.81 -1.21
N PHE A 31 -17.80 2.59 -2.17
CA PHE A 31 -18.17 2.23 -3.54
C PHE A 31 -19.02 0.95 -3.60
N GLY A 32 -18.69 -0.07 -2.78
CA GLY A 32 -19.49 -1.29 -2.70
C GLY A 32 -20.90 -1.08 -2.11
N VAL A 33 -21.03 -0.16 -1.14
CA VAL A 33 -22.32 0.28 -0.61
C VAL A 33 -23.15 0.92 -1.73
N ASP A 34 -22.58 1.83 -2.50
CA ASP A 34 -23.25 2.47 -3.64
C ASP A 34 -23.62 1.45 -4.74
N CYS A 35 -22.86 0.36 -4.86
CA CYS A 35 -23.13 -0.75 -5.77
C CYS A 35 -24.13 -1.79 -5.23
N GLY A 36 -24.75 -1.54 -4.07
CA GLY A 36 -25.85 -2.34 -3.54
C GLY A 36 -25.50 -3.30 -2.38
N ASN A 37 -24.27 -3.26 -1.85
CA ASN A 37 -23.91 -3.98 -0.63
C ASN A 37 -23.90 -3.03 0.58
N ALA A 38 -25.09 -2.69 1.06
CA ALA A 38 -25.31 -1.68 2.11
C ALA A 38 -24.58 -2.00 3.44
N THR A 39 -24.23 -3.26 3.69
CA THR A 39 -23.58 -3.70 4.94
C THR A 39 -22.07 -3.89 4.79
N LEU A 40 -21.47 -3.55 3.64
CA LEU A 40 -20.06 -3.84 3.39
C LEU A 40 -19.12 -3.14 4.39
N MET A 41 -19.39 -1.86 4.69
CA MET A 41 -18.58 -1.11 5.66
C MET A 41 -18.66 -1.76 7.05
N ASP A 42 -19.88 -2.00 7.55
CA ASP A 42 -20.11 -2.65 8.86
C ASP A 42 -19.46 -4.04 8.92
N PHE A 43 -19.50 -4.80 7.83
CA PHE A 43 -18.84 -6.09 7.74
C PHE A 43 -17.32 -5.97 7.89
N ILE A 44 -16.69 -5.00 7.24
CA ILE A 44 -15.25 -4.76 7.36
C ILE A 44 -14.90 -4.32 8.79
N ASP A 45 -15.66 -3.37 9.36
CA ASP A 45 -15.45 -2.89 10.72
C ASP A 45 -15.55 -4.01 11.76
N MET A 46 -16.55 -4.89 11.62
CA MET A 46 -16.77 -6.01 12.52
C MET A 46 -15.67 -7.09 12.42
N ASN A 47 -15.10 -7.31 11.24
CA ASN A 47 -14.11 -8.38 11.03
C ASN A 47 -12.65 -7.93 11.21
N CYS A 48 -12.36 -6.65 10.95
CA CYS A 48 -11.00 -6.12 10.95
C CYS A 48 -10.73 -5.17 12.11
N GLY A 49 -11.77 -4.56 12.68
CA GLY A 49 -11.63 -3.43 13.60
C GLY A 49 -11.37 -2.12 12.84
N ALA A 50 -11.33 -1.01 13.57
CA ALA A 50 -11.09 0.32 13.04
C ALA A 50 -9.67 0.81 13.36
N ILE A 51 -9.22 1.82 12.61
CA ILE A 51 -7.96 2.53 12.87
C ILE A 51 -8.32 3.85 13.55
N PRO A 52 -7.61 4.26 14.63
CA PRO A 52 -7.90 5.48 15.33
C PRO A 52 -7.69 6.71 14.44
N ASP A 53 -8.59 7.68 14.56
CA ASP A 53 -8.45 8.99 13.97
C ASP A 53 -7.50 9.87 14.79
N GLY A 54 -6.75 10.75 14.12
CA GLY A 54 -5.87 11.72 14.77
C GLY A 54 -4.42 11.67 14.29
N ALA A 55 -3.60 12.56 14.84
CA ALA A 55 -2.16 12.56 14.62
C ALA A 55 -1.49 11.45 15.43
N TYR A 56 -0.39 10.87 14.93
CA TYR A 56 0.33 9.75 15.57
C TYR A 56 0.58 10.05 17.06
N SER A 57 1.16 11.20 17.37
CA SER A 57 1.49 11.66 18.73
C SER A 57 0.28 11.84 19.67
N SER A 58 -0.94 11.90 19.13
CA SER A 58 -2.17 12.03 19.92
C SER A 58 -2.85 10.69 20.25
N VAL A 59 -2.52 9.64 19.50
CA VAL A 59 -3.19 8.32 19.59
C VAL A 59 -2.26 7.22 20.07
N VAL A 60 -0.94 7.39 19.92
CA VAL A 60 0.06 6.44 20.38
C VAL A 60 0.49 6.74 21.81
N ASP A 61 0.58 5.69 22.62
CA ASP A 61 1.34 5.77 23.87
C ASP A 61 2.82 5.54 23.55
N SER A 62 3.67 6.48 23.96
CA SER A 62 5.13 6.40 23.83
C SER A 62 5.75 5.09 24.34
N GLY A 63 5.11 4.42 25.31
CA GLY A 63 5.57 3.12 25.82
C GLY A 63 5.16 1.91 24.98
N ALA A 64 4.33 2.11 23.96
CA ALA A 64 3.66 1.04 23.21
C ALA A 64 3.69 1.22 21.67
N GLU A 65 4.59 2.06 21.15
CA GLU A 65 4.68 2.41 19.72
C GLU A 65 4.77 1.19 18.80
N MET A 66 5.63 0.22 19.13
CA MET A 66 5.79 -1.00 18.32
C MET A 66 4.51 -1.84 18.28
N GLN A 67 3.84 -2.03 19.43
CA GLN A 67 2.59 -2.80 19.47
C GLN A 67 1.47 -2.05 18.73
N PHE A 68 1.44 -0.73 18.85
CA PHE A 68 0.48 0.13 18.15
C PHE A 68 0.63 0.02 16.63
N LEU A 69 1.84 0.25 16.11
CA LEU A 69 2.11 0.18 14.67
C LEU A 69 1.91 -1.24 14.13
N SER A 70 2.29 -2.27 14.89
CA SER A 70 2.06 -3.67 14.51
C SER A 70 0.58 -4.02 14.38
N LEU A 71 -0.24 -3.60 15.36
CA LEU A 71 -1.68 -3.82 15.33
C LEU A 71 -2.31 -3.15 14.12
N TYR A 72 -2.05 -1.85 13.92
CA TYR A 72 -2.74 -1.09 12.89
C TYR A 72 -2.22 -1.34 11.48
N THR A 73 -0.96 -1.78 11.31
CA THR A 73 -0.47 -2.34 10.04
C THR A 73 -1.34 -3.54 9.65
N GLN A 74 -1.50 -4.51 10.56
CA GLN A 74 -2.33 -5.69 10.31
C GLN A 74 -3.80 -5.32 10.05
N THR A 75 -4.34 -4.35 10.80
CA THR A 75 -5.72 -3.86 10.58
C THR A 75 -5.89 -3.24 9.20
N ALA A 76 -4.98 -2.36 8.76
CA ALA A 76 -5.07 -1.73 7.44
C ALA A 76 -4.98 -2.75 6.30
N GLU A 77 -4.04 -3.69 6.39
CA GLU A 77 -3.87 -4.78 5.43
C GLU A 77 -5.14 -5.64 5.33
N MET A 78 -5.72 -6.03 6.47
CA MET A 78 -6.98 -6.79 6.50
C MET A 78 -8.14 -6.00 5.92
N ARG A 79 -8.29 -4.72 6.27
CA ARG A 79 -9.39 -3.88 5.75
C ARG A 79 -9.33 -3.77 4.23
N PHE A 80 -8.13 -3.54 3.68
CA PHE A 80 -7.94 -3.48 2.23
C PHE A 80 -8.24 -4.82 1.55
N ALA A 81 -7.68 -5.92 2.05
CA ALA A 81 -7.92 -7.26 1.51
C ALA A 81 -9.41 -7.64 1.56
N PHE A 82 -10.11 -7.33 2.66
CA PHE A 82 -11.55 -7.57 2.79
C PHE A 82 -12.35 -6.73 1.81
N ALA A 83 -12.09 -5.42 1.70
CA ALA A 83 -12.81 -4.53 0.79
C ALA A 83 -12.73 -5.02 -0.66
N VAL A 84 -11.51 -5.29 -1.15
CA VAL A 84 -11.30 -5.78 -2.53
C VAL A 84 -11.95 -7.15 -2.73
N THR A 85 -11.74 -8.08 -1.80
CA THR A 85 -12.27 -9.44 -1.91
C THR A 85 -13.79 -9.48 -1.93
N GLN A 86 -14.46 -8.69 -1.07
CA GLN A 86 -15.92 -8.64 -1.04
C GLN A 86 -16.50 -8.02 -2.31
N LEU A 87 -15.89 -6.95 -2.82
CA LEU A 87 -16.29 -6.37 -4.11
C LEU A 87 -16.19 -7.41 -5.23
N LEU A 88 -15.05 -8.09 -5.35
CA LEU A 88 -14.87 -9.10 -6.40
C LEU A 88 -15.82 -10.31 -6.26
N LYS A 89 -16.19 -10.69 -5.02
CA LYS A 89 -17.21 -11.70 -4.75
C LYS A 89 -18.62 -11.24 -5.16
N MET A 90 -18.94 -9.95 -5.05
CA MET A 90 -20.20 -9.40 -5.56
C MET A 90 -20.26 -9.49 -7.09
N SER A 91 -19.16 -9.14 -7.77
CA SER A 91 -19.04 -9.25 -9.21
C SER A 91 -17.59 -9.12 -9.66
N GLY A 92 -17.08 -10.09 -10.41
CA GLY A 92 -15.74 -10.01 -11.02
C GLY A 92 -15.57 -8.83 -11.99
N LYS A 93 -16.66 -8.19 -12.42
CA LYS A 93 -16.62 -6.95 -13.23
C LYS A 93 -16.05 -5.75 -12.47
N PHE A 94 -15.95 -5.83 -11.14
CA PHE A 94 -15.38 -4.76 -10.34
C PHE A 94 -13.85 -4.70 -10.39
N MET A 95 -13.17 -5.67 -11.00
CA MET A 95 -11.70 -5.62 -11.16
C MET A 95 -11.23 -4.30 -11.80
N ASN A 96 -11.72 -3.98 -13.00
CA ASN A 96 -11.31 -2.75 -13.70
C ASN A 96 -11.67 -1.46 -12.94
N PRO A 97 -12.88 -1.31 -12.34
CA PRO A 97 -13.18 -0.20 -11.45
C PRO A 97 -12.23 -0.05 -10.27
N ILE A 98 -11.84 -1.15 -9.62
CA ILE A 98 -10.92 -1.12 -8.46
C ILE A 98 -9.52 -0.72 -8.91
N GLU A 99 -9.00 -1.31 -10.01
CA GLU A 99 -7.70 -0.91 -10.59
C GLU A 99 -7.67 0.58 -10.92
N LYS A 100 -8.73 1.09 -11.58
CA LYS A 100 -8.87 2.50 -11.90
C LYS A 100 -8.91 3.37 -10.64
N PHE A 101 -9.64 2.94 -9.61
CA PHE A 101 -9.72 3.65 -8.34
C PHE A 101 -8.34 3.74 -7.67
N CYS A 102 -7.58 2.64 -7.64
CA CYS A 102 -6.21 2.62 -7.11
C CYS A 102 -5.30 3.57 -7.89
N PHE A 103 -5.35 3.54 -9.23
CA PHE A 103 -4.59 4.46 -10.08
C PHE A 103 -4.95 5.92 -9.83
N ASP A 104 -6.24 6.26 -9.81
CA ASP A 104 -6.69 7.64 -9.58
C ASP A 104 -6.31 8.13 -8.18
N THR A 105 -6.35 7.25 -7.16
CA THR A 105 -5.89 7.56 -5.81
C THR A 105 -4.40 7.89 -5.82
N GLY A 106 -3.56 7.03 -6.41
CA GLY A 106 -2.12 7.29 -6.51
C GLY A 106 -1.82 8.60 -7.23
N LYS A 107 -2.54 8.88 -8.32
CA LYS A 107 -2.43 10.13 -9.08
C LYS A 107 -2.84 11.38 -8.29
N SER A 108 -3.75 11.24 -7.33
CA SER A 108 -4.21 12.35 -6.48
C SER A 108 -3.23 12.71 -5.36
N LEU A 109 -2.21 11.88 -5.11
CA LEU A 109 -1.19 12.16 -4.10
C LEU A 109 -0.25 13.28 -4.56
N GLU A 110 -0.04 14.26 -3.69
CA GLU A 110 0.89 15.37 -3.93
C GLU A 110 2.32 14.95 -3.60
N VAL A 111 2.96 14.21 -4.51
CA VAL A 111 4.33 13.66 -4.33
C VAL A 111 5.45 14.55 -4.88
N GLY A 112 5.12 15.74 -5.39
CA GLY A 112 6.07 16.61 -6.08
C GLY A 112 6.50 16.09 -7.45
N GLU A 113 7.46 16.76 -8.07
CA GLU A 113 8.06 16.29 -9.33
C GLU A 113 9.01 15.13 -9.06
N ILE A 114 8.82 14.02 -9.79
CA ILE A 114 9.70 12.85 -9.75
C ILE A 114 10.51 12.82 -11.04
N ALA A 115 11.79 13.17 -10.96
CA ALA A 115 12.69 13.31 -12.10
C ALA A 115 13.65 12.12 -12.27
N SER A 116 13.84 11.29 -11.22
CA SER A 116 14.76 10.16 -11.25
C SER A 116 14.17 8.87 -10.67
N VAL A 117 14.74 7.73 -11.05
CA VAL A 117 14.36 6.41 -10.52
C VAL A 117 14.60 6.33 -9.01
N GLY A 118 15.63 7.02 -8.50
CA GLY A 118 15.88 7.14 -7.07
C GLY A 118 14.78 7.88 -6.33
N GLU A 119 14.31 9.02 -6.87
CA GLU A 119 13.16 9.75 -6.30
C GLU A 119 11.88 8.93 -6.37
N ALA A 120 11.65 8.19 -7.46
CA ALA A 120 10.52 7.27 -7.57
C ALA A 120 10.56 6.16 -6.51
N PHE A 121 11.75 5.63 -6.22
CA PHE A 121 11.94 4.62 -5.18
C PHE A 121 11.71 5.20 -3.78
N SER A 122 12.17 6.42 -3.50
CA SER A 122 11.89 7.14 -2.25
C SER A 122 10.40 7.47 -2.08
N ALA A 123 9.72 7.85 -3.16
CA ALA A 123 8.27 8.06 -3.14
C ALA A 123 7.52 6.75 -2.89
N PHE A 124 7.91 5.66 -3.54
CA PHE A 124 7.38 4.32 -3.26
C PHE A 124 7.55 3.96 -1.78
N ASP A 125 8.75 4.11 -1.24
CA ASP A 125 9.05 3.73 0.15
C ASP A 125 8.30 4.57 1.18
N SER A 126 8.11 5.86 0.93
CA SER A 126 7.43 6.77 1.87
C SER A 126 5.92 6.63 1.88
N ILE A 127 5.33 5.97 0.87
CA ILE A 127 3.87 5.89 0.66
C ILE A 127 3.34 4.47 0.82
N VAL A 128 4.05 3.46 0.32
CA VAL A 128 3.58 2.07 0.31
C VAL A 128 3.83 1.42 1.67
N LEU A 129 2.76 0.89 2.27
CA LEU A 129 2.85 0.06 3.46
C LEU A 129 3.37 -1.33 3.07
N ASP A 130 4.56 -1.69 3.53
CA ASP A 130 5.20 -2.99 3.29
C ASP A 130 5.97 -3.41 4.55
N GLY A 131 5.29 -4.14 5.43
CA GLY A 131 5.84 -4.61 6.71
C GLY A 131 5.82 -3.57 7.83
N LEU A 132 6.57 -3.85 8.91
CA LEU A 132 6.74 -2.95 10.05
C LEU A 132 8.01 -2.10 9.94
N PRO A 133 8.11 -0.98 10.67
CA PRO A 133 9.35 -0.21 10.73
C PRO A 133 10.52 -1.08 11.17
N GLY A 134 11.61 -1.04 10.40
CA GLY A 134 12.82 -1.81 10.67
C GLY A 134 12.79 -3.27 10.24
N GLU A 135 11.67 -3.77 9.70
CA GLU A 135 11.64 -5.09 9.06
C GLU A 135 12.32 -5.04 7.69
N VAL A 136 13.11 -6.07 7.39
CA VAL A 136 13.68 -6.26 6.05
C VAL A 136 12.67 -7.05 5.22
N THR A 137 11.80 -6.35 4.52
CA THR A 137 10.77 -6.97 3.65
C THR A 137 11.26 -7.22 2.23
N ARG A 138 12.32 -6.52 1.82
CA ARG A 138 12.84 -6.53 0.45
C ARG A 138 14.35 -6.44 0.40
N LYS A 139 14.89 -6.84 -0.74
CA LYS A 139 16.32 -6.79 -1.04
C LYS A 139 16.55 -6.21 -2.43
N ILE A 140 17.38 -5.17 -2.53
CA ILE A 140 17.82 -4.61 -3.81
C ILE A 140 18.67 -5.66 -4.54
N GLU A 141 18.29 -5.99 -5.78
CA GLU A 141 19.02 -6.91 -6.65
C GLU A 141 19.90 -6.14 -7.63
N SER A 142 19.45 -4.97 -8.12
CA SER A 142 20.24 -4.10 -8.98
C SER A 142 19.79 -2.65 -8.87
N GLN A 143 20.74 -1.72 -8.97
CA GLN A 143 20.48 -0.28 -8.97
C GLN A 143 21.39 0.43 -9.98
N SER A 144 20.79 1.30 -10.78
CA SER A 144 21.43 2.15 -11.79
C SER A 144 20.63 3.45 -11.95
N ASP A 145 21.12 4.38 -12.76
CA ASP A 145 20.43 5.63 -13.07
C ASP A 145 19.14 5.43 -13.88
N ASP A 146 18.99 4.27 -14.53
CA ASP A 146 17.87 3.97 -15.43
C ASP A 146 16.87 2.98 -14.84
N ALA A 147 17.27 2.20 -13.83
CA ALA A 147 16.41 1.22 -13.18
C ALA A 147 16.87 0.84 -11.77
N ILE A 148 15.90 0.58 -10.90
CA ILE A 148 16.06 -0.07 -9.59
C ILE A 148 15.18 -1.32 -9.60
N THR A 149 15.77 -2.47 -9.26
CA THR A 149 15.05 -3.73 -9.12
C THR A 149 15.31 -4.33 -7.75
N TRP A 150 14.24 -4.77 -7.10
CA TRP A 150 14.30 -5.43 -5.80
C TRP A 150 13.38 -6.64 -5.76
N ARG A 151 13.70 -7.58 -4.88
CA ARG A 151 12.86 -8.74 -4.61
C ARG A 151 12.27 -8.68 -3.22
N LYS A 152 11.10 -9.30 -3.07
CA LYS A 152 10.50 -9.62 -1.78
C LYS A 152 11.37 -10.64 -1.03
N VAL A 153 11.54 -10.43 0.28
CA VAL A 153 12.19 -11.36 1.22
C VAL A 153 11.13 -12.12 2.02
N CYS A 154 10.06 -11.43 2.42
CA CYS A 154 8.89 -12.02 3.05
C CYS A 154 7.61 -11.37 2.50
N ASP A 155 6.55 -12.17 2.34
CA ASP A 155 5.25 -11.63 1.98
C ASP A 155 4.51 -11.12 3.23
N THR A 156 4.40 -9.79 3.31
CA THR A 156 3.74 -9.10 4.42
C THR A 156 2.22 -9.04 4.22
N HIS A 157 1.72 -9.27 3.00
CA HIS A 157 0.32 -9.12 2.62
C HIS A 157 -0.43 -10.46 2.65
N GLU A 158 0.23 -11.58 2.34
CA GLU A 158 -0.37 -12.93 2.21
C GLU A 158 -1.36 -13.28 3.33
N LYS A 159 -0.98 -13.02 4.59
CA LYS A 159 -1.81 -13.34 5.76
C LYS A 159 -3.17 -12.63 5.76
N ALA A 160 -3.19 -11.36 5.36
CA ALA A 160 -4.42 -10.59 5.30
C ALA A 160 -5.35 -11.08 4.19
N TRP A 161 -4.79 -11.38 3.01
CA TRP A 161 -5.53 -11.90 1.86
C TRP A 161 -6.07 -13.30 2.08
N ALA A 162 -5.28 -14.19 2.69
CA ALA A 162 -5.74 -15.50 3.11
C ALA A 162 -6.92 -15.41 4.09
N ARG A 163 -6.86 -14.50 5.07
CA ARG A 163 -7.94 -14.28 6.05
C ARG A 163 -9.20 -13.68 5.41
N ALA A 164 -9.06 -12.84 4.40
CA ALA A 164 -10.19 -12.33 3.61
C ALA A 164 -10.83 -13.41 2.70
N GLY A 165 -10.15 -14.54 2.52
CA GLY A 165 -10.49 -15.55 1.51
C GLY A 165 -10.39 -14.96 0.10
N GLY A 166 -9.35 -14.14 -0.13
CA GLY A 166 -8.98 -13.56 -1.42
C GLY A 166 -7.68 -14.18 -1.96
N ASP A 167 -7.26 -13.71 -3.13
CA ASP A 167 -6.00 -14.10 -3.78
C ASP A 167 -4.99 -12.96 -3.62
N GLU A 168 -3.86 -13.23 -2.96
CA GLU A 168 -2.80 -12.25 -2.69
C GLU A 168 -2.22 -11.65 -3.98
N LYS A 169 -2.30 -12.34 -5.12
CA LYS A 169 -1.85 -11.79 -6.41
C LYS A 169 -2.63 -10.55 -6.83
N ILE A 170 -3.87 -10.42 -6.36
CA ILE A 170 -4.70 -9.24 -6.60
C ILE A 170 -4.10 -8.02 -5.92
N TYR A 171 -3.45 -8.17 -4.75
CA TYR A 171 -2.71 -7.07 -4.12
C TYR A 171 -1.72 -6.44 -5.09
N TYR A 172 -0.91 -7.26 -5.77
CA TYR A 172 0.14 -6.76 -6.66
C TYR A 172 -0.41 -6.12 -7.94
N VAL A 173 -1.61 -6.53 -8.39
CA VAL A 173 -2.34 -5.82 -9.46
C VAL A 173 -2.77 -4.43 -8.98
N MET A 174 -3.30 -4.32 -7.76
CA MET A 174 -3.71 -3.03 -7.18
C MET A 174 -2.52 -2.14 -6.88
N LEU A 175 -1.42 -2.69 -6.35
CA LEU A 175 -0.18 -1.98 -6.09
C LEU A 175 0.41 -1.42 -7.38
N ARG A 176 0.45 -2.22 -8.46
CA ARG A 176 0.92 -1.76 -9.76
C ARG A 176 0.10 -0.58 -10.28
N SER A 177 -1.23 -0.68 -10.17
CA SER A 177 -2.14 0.41 -10.56
C SER A 177 -1.92 1.66 -9.72
N PHE A 178 -1.82 1.51 -8.40
CA PHE A 178 -1.62 2.60 -7.45
C PHE A 178 -0.29 3.34 -7.68
N VAL A 179 0.82 2.61 -7.75
CA VAL A 179 2.15 3.20 -8.00
C VAL A 179 2.24 3.78 -9.40
N GLY A 180 1.61 3.15 -10.40
CA GLY A 180 1.46 3.74 -11.74
C GLY A 180 0.74 5.09 -11.72
N GLY A 181 -0.25 5.25 -10.83
CA GLY A 181 -0.93 6.53 -10.58
C GLY A 181 0.03 7.59 -10.03
N ILE A 182 0.78 7.25 -8.98
CA ILE A 182 1.80 8.12 -8.36
C ILE A 182 2.80 8.63 -9.42
N LEU A 183 3.25 7.74 -10.30
CA LEU A 183 4.27 8.03 -11.30
C LEU A 183 3.70 8.59 -12.61
N SER A 184 2.39 8.79 -12.72
CA SER A 184 1.71 9.08 -13.99
C SER A 184 2.13 10.39 -14.67
N ALA A 185 2.71 11.33 -13.92
CA ALA A 185 3.27 12.58 -14.44
C ALA A 185 4.79 12.52 -14.71
N SER A 186 5.43 11.41 -14.36
CA SER A 186 6.87 11.17 -14.54
C SER A 186 7.17 10.41 -15.84
N LYS A 187 8.45 10.21 -16.15
CA LYS A 187 8.92 9.30 -17.22
C LYS A 187 9.41 7.97 -16.65
N ILE A 188 8.80 7.51 -15.57
CA ILE A 188 9.21 6.31 -14.82
C ILE A 188 8.02 5.36 -14.73
N GLU A 189 8.28 4.10 -15.01
CA GLU A 189 7.32 3.01 -14.93
C GLU A 189 7.64 2.12 -13.74
N PHE A 190 6.57 1.60 -13.13
CA PHE A 190 6.63 0.58 -12.10
C PHE A 190 6.00 -0.72 -12.61
N ASP A 191 6.67 -1.85 -12.37
CA ASP A 191 6.14 -3.17 -12.67
C ASP A 191 6.50 -4.18 -11.58
N THR A 192 5.70 -5.24 -11.45
CA THR A 192 5.93 -6.33 -10.49
C THR A 192 5.18 -7.60 -10.85
N ASP A 193 5.79 -8.76 -10.64
CA ASP A 193 5.15 -10.08 -10.73
C ASP A 193 4.68 -10.63 -9.36
N GLY A 194 4.80 -9.82 -8.30
CA GLY A 194 4.52 -10.20 -6.90
C GLY A 194 5.73 -10.72 -6.13
N GLU A 195 6.84 -11.00 -6.80
CA GLU A 195 8.10 -11.44 -6.19
C GLU A 195 9.24 -10.45 -6.46
N THR A 196 9.29 -9.93 -7.69
CA THR A 196 10.26 -8.95 -8.16
C THR A 196 9.54 -7.65 -8.52
N PHE A 197 10.18 -6.53 -8.22
CA PHE A 197 9.66 -5.19 -8.46
C PHE A 197 10.71 -4.39 -9.20
N THR A 198 10.26 -3.59 -10.16
CA THR A 198 11.14 -2.76 -10.98
C THR A 198 10.57 -1.38 -11.13
N LEU A 199 11.40 -0.38 -10.85
CA LEU A 199 11.24 0.99 -11.34
C LEU A 199 12.23 1.21 -12.48
N LYS A 200 11.78 1.76 -13.60
CA LYS A 200 12.64 2.03 -14.75
C LYS A 200 12.18 3.28 -15.51
N LYS A 201 13.09 3.94 -16.21
CA LYS A 201 12.69 4.99 -17.18
C LYS A 201 11.82 4.39 -18.29
N SER A 202 10.77 5.09 -18.67
CA SER A 202 9.96 4.76 -19.83
C SER A 202 10.82 4.78 -21.09
N ALA A 203 10.58 3.81 -21.99
CA ALA A 203 11.20 3.84 -23.30
C ALA A 203 10.64 5.04 -24.09
N SER A 204 11.53 5.92 -24.51
CA SER A 204 11.25 7.04 -25.41
C SER A 204 10.99 6.59 -26.84
#